data_AF-A0A1H8YSP3-F1
#
_entry.id   AF-A0A1H8YSP3-F1
#
_cell.length_a   1.000
_cell.length_b   1.000
_cell.length_c   1.000
_cell.angle_alpha   90.00
_cell.angle_beta   90.00
_cell.angle_gamma   90.00
#
_symmetry.space_group_name_H-M   'P 1'
#
loop_
_entity.id
_entity.type
_entity.pdbx_description
1 polymer ?
#
loop_
_entity_poly.entity_id
_entity_poly.type
_entity_poly.pdbx_seq_one_letter_code
_entity_poly.pdbx_strand_id
1 'polypeptide(L)'
;MTAPFASDPAKSRGRLYPEEESTFRSPFQRDRDRIIHASAFRRLKHKTQVFIEHEGDYFRTRLTHSIEVAQVARTIAGTLGLNQELTEAVALAHDLGHTPFGHTGEDALSELMAPYGGFDHNAQAIRIVTHLERHYAEWDGLNLTWETLEGIAKHNGPVTGDIPWALAAYNARHDLELHTHASAEAQVAALSDDIAYNNHDLHDGLRAELFSTDELAELPLLQGCFAEVDGLFPGLNYYRRRHEALRRFFGILVEDVISVSRTNLAALAPQSAQDVRDAGRMMVQFSPPVWEQLKVIREFLFHRMYRAPEVVEMRRHVTQVVQELFPLFMQHTDVLPKQWRKDVEDARTEQDLARIVSDYIAGMTDRFALQEYERLTGREAIPARRGV
;
A
#
# COMPACT_ATOMS: atom_id res chain seq x y z
N MET A 1 -15.77 23.52 8.52
CA MET A 1 -16.05 22.73 9.73
C MET A 1 -15.97 21.28 9.33
N THR A 2 -15.25 20.47 10.10
CA THR A 2 -15.24 19.01 9.95
C THR A 2 -16.61 18.43 10.29
N ALA A 3 -16.95 17.30 9.68
CA ALA A 3 -18.17 16.57 9.99
C ALA A 3 -18.12 16.01 11.42
N PRO A 4 -19.26 15.82 12.11
CA PRO A 4 -19.29 15.25 13.46
C PRO A 4 -18.64 13.86 13.57
N PHE A 5 -18.70 13.10 12.48
CA PHE A 5 -18.13 11.76 12.37
C PHE A 5 -16.68 11.73 11.88
N ALA A 6 -16.07 12.89 11.63
CA ALA A 6 -14.65 12.97 11.32
C ALA A 6 -13.81 12.74 12.58
N SER A 7 -12.62 12.16 12.39
CA SER A 7 -11.67 11.96 13.47
C SER A 7 -11.12 13.32 13.96
N ASP A 8 -11.36 13.65 15.23
CA ASP A 8 -10.95 14.92 15.84
C ASP A 8 -9.58 14.77 16.51
N PRO A 9 -8.53 15.47 16.05
CA PRO A 9 -7.20 15.38 16.66
C PRO A 9 -7.18 15.78 18.14
N ALA A 10 -8.10 16.65 18.59
CA ALA A 10 -8.20 17.04 20.00
C ALA A 10 -8.81 15.94 20.89
N LYS A 11 -9.42 14.92 20.28
CA LYS A 11 -10.01 13.76 20.95
C LYS A 11 -9.29 12.46 20.57
N SER A 12 -8.06 12.55 20.08
CA SER A 12 -7.26 11.37 19.76
C SER A 12 -7.15 10.47 21.00
N ARG A 13 -7.19 9.15 20.78
CA ARG A 13 -6.91 8.15 21.82
C ARG A 13 -5.43 8.11 22.21
N GLY A 14 -4.60 8.89 21.53
CA GLY A 14 -3.21 9.13 21.87
C GLY A 14 -2.26 8.10 21.28
N ARG A 15 -1.09 8.01 21.91
CA ARG A 15 0.05 7.19 21.45
C ARG A 15 0.39 6.16 22.53
N LEU A 16 1.09 5.10 22.14
CA LEU A 16 1.50 4.06 23.09
C LEU A 16 2.51 4.59 24.13
N TYR A 17 3.48 5.38 23.68
CA TYR A 17 4.43 6.04 24.57
C TYR A 17 4.02 7.50 24.77
N PRO A 18 3.94 7.99 26.02
CA PRO A 18 3.59 9.38 26.28
C PRO A 18 4.70 10.30 25.75
N GLU A 19 4.31 11.38 25.08
CA GLU A 19 5.23 12.40 24.58
C GLU A 19 4.59 13.79 24.72
N GLU A 20 5.41 14.83 24.75
CA GLU A 20 4.92 16.21 24.75
C GLU A 20 4.23 16.53 23.42
N GLU A 21 2.99 17.05 23.51
CA GLU A 21 2.21 17.44 22.33
C GLU A 21 2.72 18.75 21.73
N SER A 22 2.66 18.86 20.40
CA SER A 22 3.12 20.05 19.70
C SER A 22 2.09 21.18 19.83
N THR A 23 2.56 22.40 20.08
CA THR A 23 1.67 23.59 20.14
C THR A 23 1.22 24.11 18.78
N PHE A 24 1.82 23.63 17.69
CA PHE A 24 1.61 24.16 16.33
C PHE A 24 1.32 23.07 15.28
N ARG A 25 1.38 21.79 15.63
CA ARG A 25 0.98 20.67 14.76
C ARG A 25 -0.05 19.80 15.47
N SER A 26 -1.08 19.38 14.75
CA SER A 26 -2.00 18.36 15.24
C SER A 26 -1.27 17.00 15.39
N PRO A 27 -1.75 16.08 16.24
CA PRO A 27 -1.22 14.73 16.34
C PRO A 27 -1.13 14.00 14.99
N PHE A 28 -2.13 14.18 14.11
CA PHE A 28 -2.17 13.55 12.78
C PHE A 28 -1.18 14.18 11.80
N GLN A 29 -0.99 15.51 11.84
CA GLN A 29 0.08 16.17 11.08
C GLN A 29 1.46 15.66 11.52
N ARG A 30 1.66 15.47 12.82
CA ARG A 30 2.91 14.90 13.35
C ARG A 30 3.12 13.48 12.86
N ASP A 31 2.09 12.64 12.82
CA ASP A 31 2.18 11.27 12.30
C ASP A 31 2.60 11.24 10.84
N ARG A 32 1.94 12.04 10.01
CA ARG A 32 2.31 12.22 8.60
C ARG A 32 3.78 12.61 8.45
N ASP A 33 4.24 13.60 9.23
CA ASP A 33 5.63 14.05 9.16
C ASP A 33 6.60 12.92 9.55
N ARG A 34 6.27 12.12 10.58
CA ARG A 34 7.09 10.96 10.99
C ARG A 34 7.16 9.90 9.90
N ILE A 35 6.04 9.59 9.26
CA ILE A 35 5.96 8.63 8.15
C ILE A 35 6.83 9.10 6.99
N ILE A 36 6.71 10.35 6.55
CA ILE A 36 7.49 10.90 5.43
C ILE A 36 9.01 10.82 5.69
N HIS A 37 9.44 11.03 6.94
CA HIS A 37 10.86 10.99 7.30
C HIS A 37 11.39 9.58 7.62
N ALA A 38 10.52 8.57 7.68
CA ALA A 38 10.89 7.20 7.99
C ALA A 38 11.84 6.62 6.92
N SER A 39 12.68 5.69 7.33
CA SER A 39 13.57 4.98 6.41
C SER A 39 12.77 4.11 5.42
N ALA A 40 11.71 3.45 5.89
CA ALA A 40 10.81 2.65 5.06
C ALA A 40 10.13 3.48 3.96
N PHE A 41 9.65 4.69 4.25
CA PHE A 41 9.02 5.56 3.26
C PHE A 41 10.01 5.97 2.16
N ARG A 42 11.26 6.28 2.52
CA ARG A 42 12.32 6.58 1.55
C ARG A 42 12.64 5.39 0.63
N ARG A 43 12.53 4.15 1.14
CA ARG A 43 12.77 2.93 0.36
C ARG A 43 11.68 2.67 -0.69
N LEU A 44 10.47 3.20 -0.52
CA LEU A 44 9.40 3.08 -1.52
C LEU A 44 9.81 3.64 -2.89
N LYS A 45 10.78 4.58 -2.94
CA LYS A 45 11.36 5.09 -4.20
C LYS A 45 11.99 3.99 -5.05
N HIS A 46 12.50 2.93 -4.42
CA HIS A 46 13.24 1.86 -5.08
C HIS A 46 12.54 0.49 -4.92
N LYS A 47 11.22 0.53 -4.73
CA LYS A 47 10.35 -0.65 -4.73
C LYS A 47 9.34 -0.50 -5.86
N THR A 48 9.22 -1.55 -6.67
CA THR A 48 8.25 -1.58 -7.76
C THR A 48 6.82 -1.60 -7.26
N GLN A 49 5.94 -0.95 -8.02
CA GLN A 49 4.50 -1.19 -7.95
C GLN A 49 4.13 -2.46 -8.74
N VAL A 50 4.37 -2.45 -10.06
CA VAL A 50 4.09 -3.58 -10.97
C VAL A 50 5.30 -3.99 -11.80
N PHE A 51 5.96 -3.05 -12.47
CA PHE A 51 7.13 -3.30 -13.32
C PHE A 51 8.42 -3.02 -12.58
N ILE A 52 9.36 -3.97 -12.56
CA ILE A 52 10.61 -3.81 -11.81
C ILE A 52 11.37 -2.59 -12.32
N GLU A 53 11.89 -1.77 -11.39
CA GLU A 53 12.50 -0.44 -11.63
C GLU A 53 13.50 -0.42 -12.81
N HIS A 54 14.20 -1.52 -13.09
CA HIS A 54 15.17 -1.64 -14.18
C HIS A 54 14.59 -1.78 -15.61
N GLU A 55 13.26 -1.92 -15.77
CA GLU A 55 12.63 -2.08 -17.10
C GLU A 55 12.29 -0.74 -17.78
N GLY A 56 12.42 0.39 -17.07
CA GLY A 56 12.30 1.73 -17.65
C GLY A 56 12.09 2.86 -16.63
N ASP A 57 12.70 4.02 -16.88
CA ASP A 57 12.72 5.18 -15.95
C ASP A 57 11.34 5.83 -15.69
N TYR A 58 10.29 5.44 -16.43
CA TYR A 58 8.97 6.08 -16.40
C TYR A 58 7.87 5.28 -15.69
N PHE A 59 8.19 4.07 -15.19
CA PHE A 59 7.24 3.27 -14.44
C PHE A 59 7.08 3.80 -13.02
N ARG A 60 5.87 3.64 -12.46
CA ARG A 60 5.62 4.04 -11.08
C ARG A 60 6.36 3.15 -10.09
N THR A 61 6.92 3.82 -9.09
CA THR A 61 7.41 3.20 -7.86
C THR A 61 6.30 3.24 -6.80
N ARG A 62 6.46 2.49 -5.72
CA ARG A 62 5.52 2.57 -4.58
C ARG A 62 5.46 3.97 -3.98
N LEU A 63 6.54 4.75 -4.06
CA LEU A 63 6.55 6.13 -3.58
C LEU A 63 5.63 7.02 -4.41
N THR A 64 5.76 6.97 -5.74
CA THR A 64 4.91 7.78 -6.63
C THR A 64 3.45 7.36 -6.51
N HIS A 65 3.20 6.05 -6.39
CA HIS A 65 1.87 5.50 -6.13
C HIS A 65 1.29 6.06 -4.83
N SER A 66 2.00 5.91 -3.70
CA SER A 66 1.55 6.40 -2.39
C SER A 66 1.27 7.92 -2.36
N ILE A 67 2.05 8.72 -3.08
CA ILE A 67 1.81 10.17 -3.21
C ILE A 67 0.51 10.45 -3.99
N GLU A 68 0.28 9.72 -5.08
CA GLU A 68 -0.96 9.85 -5.85
C GLU A 68 -2.16 9.39 -5.00
N VAL A 69 -2.10 8.23 -4.32
CA VAL A 69 -3.13 7.76 -3.38
C VAL A 69 -3.45 8.85 -2.35
N ALA A 70 -2.44 9.44 -1.72
CA ALA A 70 -2.64 10.51 -0.73
C ALA A 70 -3.35 11.74 -1.35
N GLN A 71 -3.02 12.13 -2.58
CA GLN A 71 -3.66 13.26 -3.25
C GLN A 71 -5.16 13.00 -3.52
N VAL A 72 -5.51 11.80 -3.97
CA VAL A 72 -6.90 11.38 -4.17
C VAL A 72 -7.65 11.33 -2.85
N ALA A 73 -7.05 10.70 -1.84
CA ALA A 73 -7.64 10.52 -0.51
C ALA A 73 -7.94 11.87 0.15
N ARG A 74 -7.03 12.85 0.06
CA ARG A 74 -7.26 14.23 0.54
C ARG A 74 -8.44 14.91 -0.16
N THR A 75 -8.60 14.68 -1.45
CA THR A 75 -9.68 15.28 -2.26
C THR A 75 -11.04 14.73 -1.80
N ILE A 76 -11.14 13.41 -1.66
CA ILE A 76 -12.35 12.75 -1.17
C ILE A 76 -12.64 13.16 0.28
N ALA A 77 -11.64 13.11 1.17
CA ALA A 77 -11.79 13.49 2.57
C ALA A 77 -12.27 14.94 2.74
N GLY A 78 -11.67 15.88 2.00
CA GLY A 78 -12.09 17.28 2.01
C GLY A 78 -13.53 17.47 1.56
N THR A 79 -13.97 16.70 0.56
CA THR A 79 -15.33 16.77 0.00
C THR A 79 -16.40 16.17 0.93
N LEU A 80 -15.99 15.22 1.79
CA LEU A 80 -16.83 14.58 2.81
C LEU A 80 -16.75 15.27 4.18
N GLY A 81 -15.90 16.30 4.34
CA GLY A 81 -15.69 16.98 5.62
C GLY A 81 -14.90 16.16 6.65
N LEU A 82 -14.11 15.19 6.20
CA LEU A 82 -13.26 14.32 7.02
C LEU A 82 -11.91 14.99 7.35
N ASN A 83 -11.16 14.40 8.27
CA ASN A 83 -9.82 14.88 8.60
C ASN A 83 -8.79 14.50 7.51
N GLN A 84 -8.38 15.48 6.70
CA GLN A 84 -7.41 15.27 5.61
C GLN A 84 -6.02 14.83 6.08
N GLU A 85 -5.60 15.18 7.29
CA GLU A 85 -4.24 14.91 7.79
C GLU A 85 -4.12 13.46 8.22
N LEU A 86 -5.15 12.92 8.89
CA LEU A 86 -5.24 11.50 9.19
C LEU A 86 -5.35 10.67 7.90
N THR A 87 -6.24 11.07 6.98
CA THR A 87 -6.38 10.38 5.68
C THR A 87 -5.06 10.36 4.91
N GLU A 88 -4.34 11.49 4.85
CA GLU A 88 -3.03 11.58 4.20
C GLU A 88 -1.98 10.71 4.91
N ALA A 89 -1.92 10.72 6.25
CA ALA A 89 -0.99 9.89 7.00
C ALA A 89 -1.19 8.39 6.71
N VAL A 90 -2.43 7.91 6.75
CA VAL A 90 -2.77 6.51 6.46
C VAL A 90 -2.45 6.16 4.99
N ALA A 91 -2.83 7.03 4.04
CA ALA A 91 -2.53 6.83 2.63
C ALA A 91 -1.03 6.76 2.32
N LEU A 92 -0.19 7.55 3.01
CA LEU A 92 1.26 7.49 2.81
C LEU A 92 1.91 6.26 3.47
N ALA A 93 1.24 5.64 4.44
CA ALA A 93 1.79 4.53 5.21
C ALA A 93 1.35 3.14 4.74
N HIS A 94 0.27 3.02 3.96
CA HIS A 94 -0.32 1.72 3.58
C HIS A 94 0.70 0.75 2.97
N ASP A 95 1.62 1.27 2.17
CA ASP A 95 2.56 0.49 1.39
C ASP A 95 3.91 0.22 2.06
N LEU A 96 4.14 0.71 3.29
CA LEU A 96 5.45 0.63 3.96
C LEU A 96 5.95 -0.81 4.16
N GLY A 97 5.03 -1.76 4.34
CA GLY A 97 5.35 -3.15 4.66
C GLY A 97 5.61 -4.05 3.47
N HIS A 98 5.44 -3.55 2.24
CA HIS A 98 5.67 -4.36 1.05
C HIS A 98 7.14 -4.79 0.94
N THR A 99 7.35 -6.06 0.58
CA THR A 99 8.66 -6.64 0.28
C THR A 99 9.28 -6.02 -0.98
N PRO A 100 10.56 -6.27 -1.27
CA PRO A 100 11.06 -6.15 -2.64
C PRO A 100 10.15 -6.89 -3.62
N PHE A 101 10.05 -6.40 -4.85
CA PHE A 101 9.31 -7.05 -5.95
C PHE A 101 7.79 -7.14 -5.74
N GLY A 102 7.23 -6.30 -4.87
CA GLY A 102 5.78 -6.23 -4.61
C GLY A 102 5.19 -7.56 -4.15
N HIS A 103 3.98 -7.89 -4.62
CA HIS A 103 3.26 -9.11 -4.22
C HIS A 103 4.06 -10.39 -4.49
N THR A 104 4.92 -10.41 -5.52
CA THR A 104 5.73 -11.59 -5.82
C THR A 104 6.77 -11.88 -4.73
N GLY A 105 7.37 -10.85 -4.14
CA GLY A 105 8.25 -11.03 -2.99
C GLY A 105 7.49 -11.42 -1.72
N GLU A 106 6.25 -10.91 -1.58
CA GLU A 106 5.38 -11.23 -0.46
C GLU A 106 4.95 -12.69 -0.49
N ASP A 107 4.48 -13.17 -1.65
CA ASP A 107 4.10 -14.57 -1.85
C ASP A 107 5.26 -15.50 -1.49
N ALA A 108 6.45 -15.22 -2.02
CA ALA A 108 7.66 -16.00 -1.75
C ALA A 108 8.04 -15.98 -0.26
N LEU A 109 8.02 -14.81 0.38
CA LEU A 109 8.37 -14.67 1.79
C LEU A 109 7.30 -15.29 2.70
N SER A 110 6.03 -15.24 2.32
CA SER A 110 4.92 -15.86 3.04
C SER A 110 5.03 -17.38 3.04
N GLU A 111 5.35 -17.99 1.89
CA GLU A 111 5.64 -19.42 1.79
C GLU A 111 6.80 -19.84 2.70
N LEU A 112 7.92 -19.11 2.67
CA LEU A 112 9.08 -19.36 3.52
C LEU A 112 8.79 -19.17 5.01
N MET A 113 7.91 -18.22 5.34
CA MET A 113 7.53 -17.89 6.71
C MET A 113 6.37 -18.73 7.25
N ALA A 114 5.74 -19.59 6.43
CA ALA A 114 4.63 -20.42 6.87
C ALA A 114 4.93 -21.25 8.13
N PRO A 115 6.11 -21.91 8.27
CA PRO A 115 6.47 -22.62 9.51
C PRO A 115 6.68 -21.70 10.72
N TYR A 116 6.86 -20.41 10.49
CA TYR A 116 7.21 -19.40 11.50
C TYR A 116 6.06 -18.44 11.81
N GLY A 117 4.85 -18.68 11.26
CA GLY A 117 3.63 -17.89 11.46
C GLY A 117 3.28 -16.93 10.32
N GLY A 118 3.79 -17.17 9.11
CA GLY A 118 3.46 -16.44 7.87
C GLY A 118 4.03 -15.02 7.78
N PHE A 119 3.79 -14.38 6.64
CA PHE A 119 4.12 -12.98 6.37
C PHE A 119 2.91 -12.29 5.71
N ASP A 120 2.69 -11.03 6.07
CA ASP A 120 1.62 -10.17 5.53
C ASP A 120 2.14 -8.72 5.52
N HIS A 121 2.05 -8.04 4.37
CA HIS A 121 2.60 -6.69 4.23
C HIS A 121 1.91 -5.66 5.13
N ASN A 122 0.60 -5.79 5.40
CA ASN A 122 -0.12 -4.84 6.27
C ASN A 122 0.36 -4.96 7.71
N ALA A 123 0.52 -6.19 8.20
CA ALA A 123 1.11 -6.48 9.50
C ALA A 123 2.58 -6.03 9.56
N GLN A 124 3.32 -6.14 8.46
CA GLN A 124 4.68 -5.63 8.37
C GLN A 124 4.74 -4.10 8.42
N ALA A 125 3.76 -3.39 7.84
CA ALA A 125 3.67 -1.93 7.94
C ALA A 125 3.51 -1.50 9.41
N ILE A 126 2.63 -2.18 10.15
CA ILE A 126 2.48 -1.98 11.61
C ILE A 126 3.79 -2.29 12.34
N ARG A 127 4.46 -3.40 12.00
CA ARG A 127 5.76 -3.75 12.60
C ARG A 127 6.82 -2.68 12.36
N ILE A 128 6.89 -2.13 11.16
CA ILE A 128 7.83 -1.06 10.79
C ILE A 128 7.60 0.17 11.66
N VAL A 129 6.36 0.67 11.69
CA VAL A 129 6.05 1.93 12.36
C VAL A 129 5.93 1.83 13.88
N THR A 130 5.96 0.61 14.45
CA THR A 130 5.86 0.39 15.91
C THR A 130 7.10 -0.26 16.52
N HIS A 131 8.02 -0.79 15.71
CA HIS A 131 9.18 -1.53 16.22
C HIS A 131 10.47 -1.39 15.38
N LEU A 132 10.42 -1.46 14.05
CA LEU A 132 11.68 -1.53 13.26
C LEU A 132 12.34 -0.17 13.00
N GLU A 133 11.55 0.91 12.92
CA GLU A 133 12.12 2.26 12.83
C GLU A 133 12.72 2.66 14.18
N ARG A 134 14.03 2.94 14.23
CA ARG A 134 14.76 3.26 15.47
C ARG A 134 15.32 4.69 15.43
N HIS A 135 14.44 5.66 15.21
CA HIS A 135 14.80 7.08 15.07
C HIS A 135 14.70 7.89 16.38
N TYR A 136 14.07 7.33 17.42
CA TYR A 136 13.83 7.99 18.71
C TYR A 136 14.62 7.28 19.81
N ALA A 137 15.08 8.04 20.82
CA ALA A 137 15.92 7.50 21.89
C ALA A 137 15.12 6.75 22.96
N GLU A 138 13.85 7.13 23.16
CA GLU A 138 13.02 6.65 24.26
C GLU A 138 12.17 5.42 23.88
N TRP A 139 11.99 5.16 22.59
CA TRP A 139 11.20 4.05 22.07
C TRP A 139 11.63 3.62 20.67
N ASP A 140 11.30 2.37 20.36
CA ASP A 140 11.27 1.86 19.00
C ASP A 140 9.98 2.26 18.27
N GLY A 141 10.03 2.31 16.95
CA GLY A 141 8.97 2.76 16.07
C GLY A 141 8.84 4.28 15.95
N LEU A 142 7.79 4.70 15.27
CA LEU A 142 7.42 6.10 15.06
C LEU A 142 6.45 6.61 16.13
N ASN A 143 6.00 5.76 17.07
CA ASN A 143 5.03 6.09 18.12
C ASN A 143 3.81 6.86 17.59
N LEU A 144 3.21 6.38 16.49
CA LEU A 144 2.06 7.03 15.83
C LEU A 144 0.81 7.01 16.74
N THR A 145 -0.16 7.87 16.42
CA THR A 145 -1.47 7.89 17.09
C THR A 145 -2.25 6.60 16.83
N TRP A 146 -3.12 6.27 17.76
CA TRP A 146 -4.04 5.14 17.66
C TRP A 146 -4.83 5.17 16.35
N GLU A 147 -5.33 6.33 15.93
CA GLU A 147 -6.14 6.48 14.72
C GLU A 147 -5.36 6.16 13.44
N THR A 148 -4.09 6.56 13.38
CA THR A 148 -3.24 6.27 12.22
C THR A 148 -2.89 4.78 12.18
N LEU A 149 -2.58 4.19 13.33
CA LEU A 149 -2.26 2.77 13.44
C LEU A 149 -3.47 1.88 13.14
N GLU A 150 -4.65 2.28 13.61
CA GLU A 150 -5.92 1.65 13.26
C GLU A 150 -6.11 1.66 11.74
N GLY A 151 -5.93 2.82 11.10
CA GLY A 151 -6.13 2.97 9.66
C GLY A 151 -5.18 2.12 8.83
N ILE A 152 -3.93 1.96 9.26
CA ILE A 152 -2.96 1.06 8.63
C ILE A 152 -3.37 -0.40 8.86
N ALA A 153 -3.71 -0.78 10.10
CA ALA A 153 -4.02 -2.16 10.47
C ALA A 153 -5.28 -2.70 9.79
N LYS A 154 -6.29 -1.84 9.62
CA LYS A 154 -7.62 -2.18 9.07
C LYS A 154 -7.81 -1.65 7.64
N HIS A 155 -6.74 -1.50 6.87
CA HIS A 155 -6.78 -1.00 5.48
C HIS A 155 -7.80 -1.78 4.63
N ASN A 156 -7.84 -3.11 4.77
CA ASN A 156 -8.77 -4.00 4.06
C ASN A 156 -10.08 -4.29 4.81
N GLY A 157 -10.38 -3.53 5.86
CA GLY A 157 -11.52 -3.75 6.75
C GLY A 157 -11.15 -4.46 8.07
N PRO A 158 -12.14 -4.97 8.81
CA PRO A 158 -11.92 -5.65 10.08
C PRO A 158 -11.00 -6.87 9.92
N VAL A 159 -10.07 -7.04 10.86
CA VAL A 159 -9.17 -8.19 10.93
C VAL A 159 -9.69 -9.16 11.99
N THR A 160 -10.31 -10.25 11.52
CA THR A 160 -10.94 -11.27 12.37
C THR A 160 -10.35 -12.66 12.11
N GLY A 161 -10.39 -13.55 13.10
CA GLY A 161 -9.87 -14.91 12.97
C GLY A 161 -8.38 -14.97 13.26
N ASP A 162 -7.59 -15.54 12.34
CA ASP A 162 -6.15 -15.68 12.48
C ASP A 162 -5.45 -14.34 12.25
N ILE A 163 -5.27 -13.58 13.33
CA ILE A 163 -4.62 -12.27 13.29
C ILE A 163 -3.11 -12.47 13.02
N PRO A 164 -2.52 -11.79 12.01
CA PRO A 164 -1.09 -11.86 11.74
C PRO A 164 -0.27 -11.55 12.98
N TRP A 165 0.80 -12.32 13.21
CA TRP A 165 1.60 -12.25 14.45
C TRP A 165 2.03 -10.82 14.83
N ALA A 166 2.54 -10.04 13.88
CA ALA A 166 3.03 -8.69 14.18
C ALA A 166 1.90 -7.76 14.63
N LEU A 167 0.72 -7.90 14.00
CA LEU A 167 -0.46 -7.14 14.37
C LEU A 167 -1.00 -7.60 15.73
N ALA A 168 -1.05 -8.90 16.00
CA ALA A 168 -1.45 -9.44 17.29
C ALA A 168 -0.53 -8.97 18.43
N ALA A 169 0.78 -8.98 18.20
CA ALA A 169 1.79 -8.54 19.17
C ALA A 169 1.64 -7.05 19.52
N TYR A 170 1.33 -6.20 18.54
CA TYR A 170 1.05 -4.79 18.80
C TYR A 170 -0.30 -4.59 19.48
N ASN A 171 -1.36 -5.25 18.98
CA ASN A 171 -2.73 -5.10 19.50
C ASN A 171 -2.85 -5.50 20.98
N ALA A 172 -2.07 -6.48 21.43
CA ALA A 172 -2.01 -6.87 22.83
C ALA A 172 -1.53 -5.75 23.78
N ARG A 173 -0.83 -4.73 23.25
CA ARG A 173 -0.29 -3.59 24.00
C ARG A 173 -1.12 -2.32 23.82
N HIS A 174 -1.76 -2.19 22.65
CA HIS A 174 -2.56 -1.03 22.26
C HIS A 174 -3.71 -1.53 21.38
N ASP A 175 -4.89 -1.75 21.98
CA ASP A 175 -6.02 -2.39 21.29
C ASP A 175 -6.59 -1.49 20.19
N LEU A 176 -6.37 -1.87 18.92
CA LEU A 176 -6.79 -1.18 17.71
C LEU A 176 -8.23 -1.53 17.28
N GLU A 177 -8.99 -2.23 18.13
CA GLU A 177 -10.36 -2.66 17.84
C GLU A 177 -10.45 -3.39 16.50
N LEU A 178 -9.59 -4.39 16.29
CA LEU A 178 -9.42 -5.07 15.00
C LEU A 178 -10.72 -5.68 14.44
N HIS A 179 -11.67 -5.99 15.31
CA HIS A 179 -12.96 -6.58 14.95
C HIS A 179 -13.99 -5.58 14.39
N THR A 180 -13.73 -4.27 14.48
CA THR A 180 -14.60 -3.20 13.94
C THR A 180 -14.10 -2.72 12.58
N HIS A 181 -14.89 -1.92 11.86
CA HIS A 181 -14.38 -1.19 10.69
C HIS A 181 -13.43 -0.06 11.13
N ALA A 182 -12.64 0.48 10.20
CA ALA A 182 -11.83 1.66 10.47
C ALA A 182 -12.65 2.95 10.37
N SER A 183 -12.08 4.07 10.82
CA SER A 183 -12.62 5.41 10.59
C SER A 183 -12.95 5.70 9.11
N ALA A 184 -13.85 6.64 8.85
CA ALA A 184 -14.13 7.08 7.48
C ALA A 184 -12.87 7.59 6.76
N GLU A 185 -11.95 8.25 7.48
CA GLU A 185 -10.66 8.68 6.94
C GLU A 185 -9.81 7.52 6.41
N ALA A 186 -9.71 6.43 7.17
CA ALA A 186 -8.97 5.24 6.78
C ALA A 186 -9.66 4.49 5.63
N GLN A 187 -10.99 4.40 5.63
CA GLN A 187 -11.75 3.82 4.52
C GLN A 187 -11.55 4.63 3.22
N VAL A 188 -11.49 5.96 3.31
CA VAL A 188 -11.14 6.82 2.16
C VAL A 188 -9.72 6.55 1.67
N ALA A 189 -8.74 6.39 2.57
CA ALA A 189 -7.37 6.08 2.18
C ALA A 189 -7.29 4.74 1.43
N ALA A 190 -7.96 3.70 1.94
CA ALA A 190 -8.03 2.39 1.29
C ALA A 190 -8.70 2.44 -0.07
N LEU A 191 -9.85 3.10 -0.18
CA LEU A 191 -10.55 3.17 -1.47
C LEU A 191 -9.83 4.06 -2.49
N SER A 192 -9.02 5.02 -2.03
CA SER A 192 -8.17 5.83 -2.91
C SER A 192 -7.03 5.02 -3.51
N ASP A 193 -6.53 4.01 -2.79
CA ASP A 193 -5.57 3.05 -3.32
C ASP A 193 -6.18 2.26 -4.48
N ASP A 194 -7.39 1.72 -4.28
CA ASP A 194 -8.16 1.05 -5.34
C ASP A 194 -8.38 1.95 -6.58
N ILE A 195 -8.70 3.23 -6.39
CA ILE A 195 -8.88 4.19 -7.50
C ILE A 195 -7.55 4.41 -8.25
N ALA A 196 -6.47 4.67 -7.51
CA ALA A 196 -5.15 4.93 -8.08
C ALA A 196 -4.64 3.72 -8.87
N TYR A 197 -4.72 2.52 -8.26
CA TYR A 197 -4.33 1.26 -8.87
C TYR A 197 -4.99 1.03 -10.23
N ASN A 198 -6.33 1.11 -10.29
CA ASN A 198 -7.06 0.85 -11.55
C ASN A 198 -6.66 1.83 -12.67
N ASN A 199 -6.42 3.10 -12.34
CA ASN A 199 -6.05 4.09 -13.34
C ASN A 199 -4.58 3.97 -13.79
N HIS A 200 -3.68 3.76 -12.83
CA HIS A 200 -2.24 3.76 -13.09
C HIS A 200 -1.77 2.52 -13.83
N ASP A 201 -2.35 1.36 -13.53
CA ASP A 201 -1.98 0.13 -14.21
C ASP A 201 -2.45 0.12 -15.67
N LEU A 202 -3.58 0.76 -15.97
CA LEU A 202 -3.97 1.04 -17.36
C LEU A 202 -2.95 1.94 -18.07
N HIS A 203 -2.48 2.99 -17.40
CA HIS A 203 -1.45 3.88 -17.94
C HIS A 203 -0.12 3.16 -18.19
N ASP A 204 0.32 2.33 -17.24
CA ASP A 204 1.62 1.66 -17.30
C ASP A 204 1.57 0.46 -18.25
N GLY A 205 0.45 -0.27 -18.33
CA GLY A 205 0.24 -1.31 -19.33
C GLY A 205 0.21 -0.77 -20.78
N LEU A 206 -0.36 0.43 -20.99
CA LEU A 206 -0.27 1.13 -22.29
C LEU A 206 1.16 1.57 -22.63
N ARG A 207 1.95 1.96 -21.63
CA ARG A 207 3.37 2.34 -21.83
C ARG A 207 4.25 1.14 -22.11
N ALA A 208 3.96 0.01 -21.48
CA ALA A 208 4.61 -1.27 -21.72
C ALA A 208 4.10 -1.98 -23.00
N GLU A 209 3.22 -1.34 -23.77
CA GLU A 209 2.66 -1.86 -25.03
C GLU A 209 1.97 -3.24 -24.89
N LEU A 210 1.45 -3.57 -23.70
CA LEU A 210 0.78 -4.85 -23.42
C LEU A 210 -0.63 -4.92 -24.03
N PHE A 211 -1.22 -3.76 -24.26
CA PHE A 211 -2.51 -3.57 -24.91
C PHE A 211 -2.59 -2.18 -25.54
N SER A 212 -3.47 -2.05 -26.52
CA SER A 212 -3.70 -0.82 -27.28
C SER A 212 -4.75 0.09 -26.62
N THR A 213 -4.78 1.36 -27.03
CA THR A 213 -5.86 2.27 -26.59
C THR A 213 -7.22 1.85 -27.15
N ASP A 214 -7.24 1.13 -28.28
CA ASP A 214 -8.48 0.65 -28.89
C ASP A 214 -9.10 -0.48 -28.05
N GLU A 215 -8.28 -1.43 -27.56
CA GLU A 215 -8.73 -2.43 -26.57
C GLU A 215 -9.28 -1.75 -25.30
N LEU A 216 -8.65 -0.67 -24.83
CA LEU A 216 -9.14 0.09 -23.67
C LEU A 216 -10.47 0.79 -23.93
N ALA A 217 -10.69 1.26 -25.16
CA ALA A 217 -11.92 1.93 -25.56
C ALA A 217 -13.12 0.97 -25.64
N GLU A 218 -12.89 -0.35 -25.58
CA GLU A 218 -13.94 -1.36 -25.52
C GLU A 218 -14.32 -1.75 -24.08
N LEU A 219 -13.48 -1.40 -23.09
CA LEU A 219 -13.71 -1.74 -21.69
C LEU A 219 -14.88 -0.93 -21.09
N PRO A 220 -15.62 -1.52 -20.13
CA PRO A 220 -16.69 -0.81 -19.43
C PRO A 220 -16.15 0.44 -18.71
N LEU A 221 -16.99 1.44 -18.53
CA LEU A 221 -16.66 2.82 -18.09
C LEU A 221 -15.77 3.59 -19.08
N LEU A 222 -14.69 2.98 -19.57
CA LEU A 222 -13.74 3.59 -20.50
C LEU A 222 -14.37 3.86 -21.87
N GLN A 223 -15.20 2.95 -22.39
CA GLN A 223 -15.90 3.15 -23.66
C GLN A 223 -16.66 4.47 -23.71
N GLY A 224 -17.42 4.78 -22.64
CA GLY A 224 -18.13 6.06 -22.52
C GLY A 224 -17.18 7.25 -22.48
N CYS A 225 -16.07 7.14 -21.73
CA CYS A 225 -15.05 8.18 -21.64
C CYS A 225 -14.41 8.48 -23.00
N PHE A 226 -14.05 7.45 -23.76
CA PHE A 226 -13.47 7.59 -25.09
C PHE A 226 -14.47 8.16 -26.09
N ALA A 227 -15.72 7.67 -26.09
CA ALA A 227 -16.77 8.17 -26.97
C ALA A 227 -17.08 9.66 -26.72
N GLU A 228 -17.07 10.09 -25.45
CA GLU A 228 -17.26 11.50 -25.09
C GLU A 228 -16.10 12.37 -25.63
N VAL A 229 -14.86 11.93 -25.44
CA VAL A 229 -13.67 12.64 -25.93
C VAL A 229 -13.70 12.75 -27.46
N ASP A 230 -14.07 11.68 -28.15
CA ASP A 230 -14.15 11.66 -29.62
C ASP A 230 -15.25 12.59 -30.16
N GLY A 231 -16.38 12.69 -29.44
CA GLY A 231 -17.46 13.62 -29.78
C GLY A 231 -17.07 15.09 -29.54
N LEU A 232 -16.38 15.39 -28.44
CA LEU A 232 -15.96 16.76 -28.08
C LEU A 232 -14.78 17.25 -28.91
N PHE A 233 -13.84 16.36 -29.25
CA PHE A 233 -12.59 16.71 -29.91
C PHE A 233 -12.33 15.81 -31.13
N PRO A 234 -13.08 15.96 -32.24
CA PRO A 234 -12.86 15.18 -33.44
C PRO A 234 -11.44 15.35 -33.99
N GLY A 235 -10.76 14.23 -34.30
CA GLY A 235 -9.40 14.24 -34.84
C GLY A 235 -8.31 14.59 -33.82
N LEU A 236 -8.61 14.53 -32.51
CA LEU A 236 -7.64 14.76 -31.45
C LEU A 236 -6.46 13.78 -31.57
N ASN A 237 -5.25 14.29 -31.30
CA ASN A 237 -4.05 13.47 -31.26
C ASN A 237 -4.23 12.27 -30.31
N TYR A 238 -3.78 11.09 -30.74
CA TYR A 238 -3.91 9.82 -30.03
C TYR A 238 -3.48 9.87 -28.56
N TYR A 239 -2.32 10.47 -28.26
CA TYR A 239 -1.84 10.58 -26.87
C TYR A 239 -2.76 11.46 -26.03
N ARG A 240 -3.22 12.59 -26.57
CA ARG A 240 -4.16 13.50 -25.88
C ARG A 240 -5.52 12.85 -25.67
N ARG A 241 -6.03 12.12 -26.68
CA ARG A 241 -7.27 11.35 -26.60
C ARG A 241 -7.22 10.37 -25.42
N ARG A 242 -6.15 9.58 -25.36
CA ARG A 242 -5.90 8.63 -24.26
C ARG A 242 -5.85 9.32 -22.89
N HIS A 243 -5.10 10.42 -22.76
CA HIS A 243 -4.99 11.16 -21.51
C HIS A 243 -6.34 11.76 -21.06
N GLU A 244 -7.13 12.34 -21.98
CA GLU A 244 -8.43 12.91 -21.67
C GLU A 244 -9.47 11.84 -21.27
N ALA A 245 -9.42 10.66 -21.89
CA ALA A 245 -10.32 9.56 -21.56
C ALA A 245 -10.00 8.96 -20.19
N LEU A 246 -8.72 8.68 -19.90
CA LEU A 246 -8.30 8.14 -18.60
C LEU A 246 -8.54 9.14 -17.46
N ARG A 247 -8.38 10.45 -17.71
CA ARG A 247 -8.74 11.49 -16.73
C ARG A 247 -10.24 11.48 -16.40
N ARG A 248 -11.11 11.26 -17.40
CA ARG A 248 -12.57 11.14 -17.17
C ARG A 248 -12.92 9.88 -16.43
N PHE A 249 -12.31 8.75 -16.81
CA PHE A 249 -12.46 7.49 -16.10
C PHE A 249 -12.12 7.66 -14.61
N PHE A 250 -10.97 8.26 -14.32
CA PHE A 250 -10.58 8.61 -12.96
C PHE A 250 -11.62 9.49 -12.23
N GLY A 251 -12.17 10.51 -12.93
CA GLY A 251 -13.23 11.35 -12.40
C GLY A 251 -14.50 10.57 -12.03
N ILE A 252 -14.95 9.66 -12.89
CA ILE A 252 -16.11 8.79 -12.62
C ILE A 252 -15.92 8.00 -11.32
N LEU A 253 -14.73 7.41 -11.12
CA LEU A 253 -14.45 6.63 -9.92
C LEU A 253 -14.52 7.49 -8.64
N VAL A 254 -13.91 8.67 -8.66
CA VAL A 254 -13.92 9.59 -7.50
C VAL A 254 -15.33 10.11 -7.21
N GLU A 255 -16.07 10.50 -8.25
CA GLU A 255 -17.44 11.03 -8.12
C GLU A 255 -18.42 9.97 -7.58
N ASP A 256 -18.32 8.74 -8.06
CA ASP A 256 -19.14 7.61 -7.60
C ASP A 256 -18.91 7.36 -6.10
N VAL A 257 -17.65 7.25 -5.67
CA VAL A 257 -17.29 7.07 -4.26
C VAL A 257 -17.84 8.18 -3.39
N ILE A 258 -17.68 9.45 -3.79
CA ILE A 258 -18.18 10.58 -3.01
C ILE A 258 -19.70 10.52 -2.89
N SER A 259 -20.41 10.24 -3.98
CA SER A 259 -21.87 10.16 -4.02
C SER A 259 -22.41 9.05 -3.11
N VAL A 260 -21.84 7.84 -3.23
CA VAL A 260 -22.21 6.67 -2.43
C VAL A 260 -21.88 6.87 -0.96
N SER A 261 -20.70 7.42 -0.66
CA SER A 261 -20.27 7.71 0.72
C SER A 261 -21.20 8.72 1.40
N ARG A 262 -21.57 9.79 0.70
CA ARG A 262 -22.55 10.78 1.21
C ARG A 262 -23.90 10.12 1.52
N THR A 263 -24.39 9.29 0.60
CA THR A 263 -25.66 8.58 0.78
C THR A 263 -25.60 7.63 1.99
N ASN A 264 -24.53 6.86 2.11
CA ASN A 264 -24.32 5.95 3.23
C ASN A 264 -24.26 6.71 4.56
N LEU A 265 -23.40 7.74 4.65
CA LEU A 265 -23.20 8.51 5.87
C LEU A 265 -24.46 9.29 6.27
N ALA A 266 -25.23 9.80 5.31
CA ALA A 266 -26.52 10.43 5.59
C ALA A 266 -27.55 9.43 6.15
N ALA A 267 -27.57 8.20 5.62
CA ALA A 267 -28.48 7.15 6.10
C ALA A 267 -28.10 6.65 7.51
N LEU A 268 -26.80 6.54 7.82
CA LEU A 268 -26.32 6.17 9.15
C LEU A 268 -26.50 7.31 10.17
N ALA A 269 -26.42 8.56 9.72
CA ALA A 269 -26.42 9.78 10.55
C ALA A 269 -25.44 9.73 11.75
N PRO A 270 -24.16 9.35 11.55
CA PRO A 270 -23.20 9.18 12.63
C PRO A 270 -22.87 10.51 13.32
N GLN A 271 -22.74 10.48 14.64
CA GLN A 271 -22.41 11.62 15.50
C GLN A 271 -20.95 11.61 15.97
N SER A 272 -20.23 10.51 15.70
CA SER A 272 -18.82 10.33 16.04
C SER A 272 -18.11 9.43 15.04
N ALA A 273 -16.77 9.48 15.04
CA ALA A 273 -15.97 8.54 14.26
C ALA A 273 -16.16 7.08 14.73
N GLN A 274 -16.57 6.87 15.99
CA GLN A 274 -16.88 5.53 16.51
C GLN A 274 -18.12 4.93 15.84
N ASP A 275 -19.17 5.73 15.61
CA ASP A 275 -20.39 5.25 14.93
C ASP A 275 -20.08 4.70 13.52
N VAL A 276 -19.05 5.22 12.85
CA VAL A 276 -18.57 4.70 11.55
C VAL A 276 -17.84 3.36 11.71
N ARG A 277 -17.03 3.20 12.77
CA ARG A 277 -16.33 1.93 13.07
C ARG A 277 -17.32 0.81 13.39
N ASP A 278 -18.39 1.16 14.09
CA ASP A 278 -19.43 0.25 14.57
C ASP A 278 -20.58 0.07 13.57
N ALA A 279 -20.50 0.66 12.37
CA ALA A 279 -21.57 0.62 11.36
C ALA A 279 -21.88 -0.78 10.82
N GLY A 280 -21.03 -1.77 11.10
CA GLY A 280 -21.15 -3.16 10.63
C GLY A 280 -20.96 -3.35 9.12
N ARG A 281 -20.59 -2.30 8.40
CA ARG A 281 -20.24 -2.31 6.97
C ARG A 281 -19.34 -1.12 6.63
N MET A 282 -18.66 -1.21 5.49
CA MET A 282 -17.96 -0.07 4.90
C MET A 282 -18.95 1.04 4.53
N MET A 283 -18.59 2.27 4.90
CA MET A 283 -19.35 3.48 4.60
C MET A 283 -18.84 4.17 3.34
N VAL A 284 -17.54 4.04 3.08
CA VAL A 284 -16.86 4.52 1.88
C VAL A 284 -16.64 3.34 0.94
N GLN A 285 -17.34 3.33 -0.20
CA GLN A 285 -17.31 2.23 -1.18
C GLN A 285 -17.81 2.73 -2.54
N PHE A 286 -17.48 1.99 -3.61
CA PHE A 286 -18.09 2.17 -4.93
C PHE A 286 -19.57 1.77 -4.91
N SER A 287 -20.34 2.28 -5.87
CA SER A 287 -21.66 1.76 -6.16
C SER A 287 -21.56 0.34 -6.71
N PRO A 288 -22.55 -0.54 -6.46
CA PRO A 288 -22.54 -1.89 -7.02
C PRO A 288 -22.34 -1.93 -8.55
N PRO A 289 -22.98 -1.07 -9.37
CA PRO A 289 -22.75 -1.05 -10.82
C PRO A 289 -21.33 -0.68 -11.23
N VAL A 290 -20.69 0.29 -10.56
CA VAL A 290 -19.29 0.65 -10.84
C VAL A 290 -18.36 -0.47 -10.41
N TRP A 291 -18.60 -1.07 -9.25
CA TRP A 291 -17.81 -2.19 -8.76
C TRP A 291 -17.82 -3.40 -9.71
N GLU A 292 -18.99 -3.80 -10.24
CA GLU A 292 -19.06 -4.89 -11.21
C GLU A 292 -18.30 -4.59 -12.51
N GLN A 293 -18.32 -3.33 -12.96
CA GLN A 293 -17.56 -2.92 -14.14
C GLN A 293 -16.04 -2.89 -13.87
N LEU A 294 -15.62 -2.45 -12.68
CA LEU A 294 -14.23 -2.49 -12.26
C LEU A 294 -13.69 -3.92 -12.20
N LYS A 295 -14.49 -4.92 -11.83
CA LYS A 295 -14.06 -6.34 -11.87
C LYS A 295 -13.66 -6.77 -13.28
N VAL A 296 -14.39 -6.33 -14.30
CA VAL A 296 -14.04 -6.62 -15.71
C VAL A 296 -12.71 -5.97 -16.09
N ILE A 297 -12.46 -4.72 -15.67
CA ILE A 297 -11.18 -4.03 -15.91
C ILE A 297 -10.03 -4.76 -15.18
N ARG A 298 -10.24 -5.18 -13.93
CA ARG A 298 -9.24 -5.95 -13.16
C ARG A 298 -8.94 -7.29 -13.81
N GLU A 299 -9.95 -7.98 -14.32
CA GLU A 299 -9.78 -9.23 -15.06
C GLU A 299 -8.99 -9.00 -16.36
N PHE A 300 -9.27 -7.91 -17.08
CA PHE A 300 -8.49 -7.52 -18.26
C PHE A 300 -7.02 -7.27 -17.91
N LEU A 301 -6.72 -6.46 -16.88
CA LEU A 301 -5.36 -6.20 -16.40
C LEU A 301 -4.67 -7.49 -15.97
N PHE A 302 -5.39 -8.39 -15.29
CA PHE A 302 -4.83 -9.68 -14.88
C PHE A 302 -4.33 -10.51 -16.07
N HIS A 303 -5.16 -10.65 -17.11
CA HIS A 303 -4.80 -11.45 -18.27
C HIS A 303 -3.77 -10.77 -19.18
N ARG A 304 -3.90 -9.46 -19.40
CA ARG A 304 -3.09 -8.72 -20.38
C ARG A 304 -1.79 -8.18 -19.81
N MET A 305 -1.75 -7.85 -18.52
CA MET A 305 -0.60 -7.23 -17.86
C MET A 305 0.09 -8.19 -16.90
N TYR A 306 -0.56 -8.64 -15.82
CA TYR A 306 0.11 -9.45 -14.81
C TYR A 306 0.48 -10.87 -15.28
N ARG A 307 -0.20 -11.37 -16.32
CA ARG A 307 0.07 -12.67 -16.96
C ARG A 307 0.82 -12.55 -18.28
N ALA A 308 1.27 -11.35 -18.66
CA ALA A 308 2.12 -11.18 -19.83
C ALA A 308 3.39 -12.04 -19.69
N PRO A 309 3.86 -12.71 -20.77
CA PRO A 309 5.01 -13.62 -20.69
C PRO A 309 6.25 -12.98 -20.05
N GLU A 310 6.60 -11.75 -20.43
CA GLU A 310 7.76 -11.04 -19.87
C GLU A 310 7.62 -10.80 -18.36
N VAL A 311 6.42 -10.43 -17.89
CA VAL A 311 6.14 -10.22 -16.46
C VAL A 311 6.20 -11.53 -15.69
N VAL A 312 5.65 -12.62 -16.25
CA VAL A 312 5.69 -13.95 -15.61
C VAL A 312 7.10 -14.50 -15.53
N GLU A 313 7.91 -14.34 -16.59
CA GLU A 313 9.32 -14.71 -16.58
C GLU A 313 10.08 -13.96 -15.49
N MET A 314 9.88 -12.64 -15.41
CA MET A 314 10.51 -11.79 -14.42
C MET A 314 10.12 -12.20 -12.99
N ARG A 315 8.83 -12.46 -12.75
CA ARG A 315 8.33 -12.95 -11.45
C ARG A 315 9.06 -14.20 -10.98
N ARG A 316 9.32 -15.16 -11.88
CA ARG A 316 10.06 -16.38 -11.53
C ARG A 316 11.47 -16.08 -11.03
N HIS A 317 12.19 -15.18 -11.71
CA HIS A 317 13.54 -14.81 -11.33
C HIS A 317 13.57 -14.16 -9.93
N VAL A 318 12.67 -13.21 -9.67
CA VAL A 318 12.66 -12.53 -8.38
C VAL A 318 12.09 -13.38 -7.24
N THR A 319 11.18 -14.31 -7.52
CA THR A 319 10.77 -15.34 -6.55
C THR A 319 11.97 -16.18 -6.13
N GLN A 320 12.79 -16.63 -7.08
CA GLN A 320 14.00 -17.40 -6.79
C GLN A 320 14.99 -16.60 -5.91
N VAL A 321 15.16 -15.30 -6.18
CA VAL A 321 16.00 -14.42 -5.36
C VAL A 321 15.57 -14.45 -3.89
N VAL A 322 14.28 -14.27 -3.60
CA VAL A 322 13.77 -14.30 -2.21
C VAL A 322 13.90 -15.71 -1.59
N GLN A 323 13.54 -16.75 -2.35
CA GLN A 323 13.61 -18.16 -1.93
C GLN A 323 15.02 -18.62 -1.57
N GLU A 324 16.05 -18.01 -2.14
CA GLU A 324 17.44 -18.36 -1.86
C GLU A 324 18.11 -17.42 -0.85
N LEU A 325 17.76 -16.13 -0.83
CA LEU A 325 18.27 -15.18 0.16
C LEU A 325 17.84 -15.56 1.59
N PHE A 326 16.58 -15.94 1.78
CA PHE A 326 16.05 -16.29 3.10
C PHE A 326 16.83 -17.43 3.79
N PRO A 327 16.95 -18.65 3.21
CA PRO A 327 17.71 -19.73 3.83
C PRO A 327 19.20 -19.39 3.97
N LEU A 328 19.78 -18.60 3.06
CA LEU A 328 21.16 -18.16 3.18
C LEU A 328 21.37 -17.30 4.43
N PHE A 329 20.51 -16.31 4.67
CA PHE A 329 20.58 -15.49 5.89
C PHE A 329 20.28 -16.27 7.16
N MET A 330 19.40 -17.28 7.09
CA MET A 330 19.15 -18.20 8.21
C MET A 330 20.40 -19.02 8.59
N GLN A 331 21.18 -19.46 7.59
CA GLN A 331 22.36 -20.29 7.79
C GLN A 331 23.62 -19.47 8.12
N HIS A 332 23.73 -18.26 7.56
CA HIS A 332 24.91 -17.40 7.64
C HIS A 332 24.55 -16.02 8.20
N THR A 333 24.25 -15.96 9.49
CA THR A 333 23.84 -14.70 10.14
C THR A 333 24.96 -13.65 10.20
N ASP A 334 26.22 -14.05 9.98
CA ASP A 334 27.39 -13.17 9.92
C ASP A 334 27.36 -12.22 8.71
N VAL A 335 26.62 -12.58 7.65
CA VAL A 335 26.45 -11.72 6.47
C VAL A 335 25.36 -10.65 6.66
N LEU A 336 24.54 -10.74 7.71
CA LEU A 336 23.59 -9.68 8.04
C LEU A 336 24.33 -8.38 8.42
N PRO A 337 23.79 -7.21 8.06
CA PRO A 337 24.41 -5.94 8.41
C PRO A 337 24.59 -5.79 9.92
N LYS A 338 25.66 -5.08 10.33
CA LYS A 338 26.04 -4.91 11.74
C LYS A 338 24.91 -4.45 12.66
N GLN A 339 23.98 -3.64 12.13
CA GLN A 339 22.83 -3.12 12.88
C GLN A 339 21.88 -4.21 13.38
N TRP A 340 21.86 -5.40 12.76
CA TRP A 340 21.01 -6.54 13.13
C TRP A 340 21.70 -7.53 14.08
N ARG A 341 23.01 -7.41 14.29
CA ARG A 341 23.79 -8.41 15.06
C ARG A 341 23.28 -8.57 16.48
N LYS A 342 22.93 -7.46 17.14
CA LYS A 342 22.36 -7.50 18.49
C LYS A 342 21.03 -8.26 18.50
N ASP A 343 20.14 -7.97 17.53
CA ASP A 343 18.85 -8.67 17.43
C ASP A 343 19.07 -10.18 17.21
N VAL A 344 20.06 -10.56 16.39
CA VAL A 344 20.45 -11.96 16.17
C VAL A 344 21.02 -12.63 17.44
N GLU A 345 21.88 -11.94 18.20
CA GLU A 345 22.43 -12.44 19.47
C GLU A 345 21.36 -12.62 20.55
N ASP A 346 20.32 -11.77 20.51
CA ASP A 346 19.19 -11.81 21.43
C ASP A 346 18.14 -12.87 21.05
N ALA A 347 18.14 -13.36 19.80
CA ALA A 347 17.25 -14.42 19.35
C ALA A 347 17.43 -15.70 20.19
N ARG A 348 16.31 -16.34 20.59
CA ARG A 348 16.32 -17.54 21.44
C ARG A 348 15.81 -18.78 20.71
N THR A 349 15.06 -18.58 19.64
CA THR A 349 14.46 -19.64 18.83
C THR A 349 14.76 -19.44 17.35
N GLU A 350 14.63 -20.52 16.57
CA GLU A 350 14.71 -20.43 15.11
C GLU A 350 13.62 -19.50 14.53
N GLN A 351 12.44 -19.45 15.18
CA GLN A 351 11.38 -18.53 14.81
C GLN A 351 11.79 -17.07 15.01
N ASP A 352 12.48 -16.73 16.11
CA ASP A 352 12.98 -15.36 16.34
C ASP A 352 13.96 -14.96 15.23
N LEU A 353 14.87 -15.87 14.87
CA LEU A 353 15.83 -15.63 13.79
C LEU A 353 15.14 -15.48 12.44
N ALA A 354 14.17 -16.34 12.12
CA ALA A 354 13.37 -16.26 10.90
C ALA A 354 12.66 -14.90 10.77
N ARG A 355 12.17 -14.34 11.88
CA ARG A 355 11.55 -13.02 11.90
C ARG A 355 12.54 -11.90 11.61
N ILE A 356 13.74 -11.95 12.21
CA ILE A 356 14.81 -10.99 11.94
C ILE A 356 15.23 -11.02 10.45
N VAL A 357 15.39 -12.23 9.90
CA VAL A 357 15.73 -12.42 8.49
C VAL A 357 14.60 -11.91 7.58
N SER A 358 13.36 -12.22 7.90
CA SER A 358 12.18 -11.75 7.18
C SER A 358 12.09 -10.22 7.20
N ASP A 359 12.31 -9.58 8.36
CA ASP A 359 12.32 -8.11 8.47
C ASP A 359 13.43 -7.48 7.62
N TYR A 360 14.61 -8.10 7.60
CA TYR A 360 15.72 -7.63 6.78
C TYR A 360 15.39 -7.70 5.30
N ILE A 361 14.88 -8.85 4.82
CA ILE A 361 14.52 -9.05 3.41
C ILE A 361 13.38 -8.12 2.99
N ALA A 362 12.29 -8.07 3.77
CA ALA A 362 11.16 -7.18 3.49
C ALA A 362 11.59 -5.70 3.46
N GLY A 363 12.57 -5.35 4.31
CA GLY A 363 13.17 -4.03 4.37
C GLY A 363 14.08 -3.66 3.21
N MET A 364 14.45 -4.58 2.31
CA MET A 364 15.30 -4.28 1.15
C MET A 364 14.55 -3.49 0.06
N THR A 365 15.30 -2.82 -0.81
CA THR A 365 14.79 -2.30 -2.08
C THR A 365 15.01 -3.34 -3.18
N ASP A 366 14.29 -3.24 -4.31
CA ASP A 366 14.39 -4.23 -5.39
C ASP A 366 15.82 -4.39 -5.87
N ARG A 367 16.47 -3.26 -6.23
CA ARG A 367 17.87 -3.25 -6.67
C ARG A 367 18.83 -3.81 -5.63
N PHE A 368 18.60 -3.53 -4.34
CA PHE A 368 19.49 -3.99 -3.28
C PHE A 368 19.35 -5.50 -3.10
N ALA A 369 18.14 -6.05 -3.13
CA ALA A 369 17.90 -7.48 -3.04
C ALA A 369 18.59 -8.24 -4.19
N LEU A 370 18.51 -7.74 -5.43
CA LEU A 370 19.20 -8.33 -6.58
C LEU A 370 20.73 -8.29 -6.41
N GLN A 371 21.28 -7.13 -6.05
CA GLN A 371 22.73 -6.98 -5.83
C GLN A 371 23.25 -7.87 -4.70
N GLU A 372 22.47 -7.98 -3.62
CA GLU A 372 22.84 -8.78 -2.47
C GLU A 372 22.80 -10.28 -2.79
N TYR A 373 21.82 -10.71 -3.58
CA TYR A 373 21.76 -12.07 -4.12
C TYR A 373 22.98 -12.39 -4.99
N GLU A 374 23.34 -11.51 -5.92
CA GLU A 374 24.51 -11.70 -6.79
C GLU A 374 25.80 -11.76 -5.99
N ARG A 375 25.96 -10.86 -5.01
CA ARG A 375 27.13 -10.80 -4.13
C ARG A 375 27.30 -12.07 -3.30
N LEU A 376 26.20 -12.61 -2.76
CA LEU A 376 26.24 -13.75 -1.84
C LEU A 376 26.30 -15.10 -2.55
N THR A 377 25.70 -15.21 -3.73
CA THR A 377 25.60 -16.49 -4.46
C THR A 377 26.60 -16.59 -5.62
N GLY A 378 27.15 -15.48 -6.10
CA GLY A 378 27.98 -15.41 -7.31
C GLY A 378 27.20 -15.67 -8.61
N ARG A 379 25.87 -15.75 -8.56
CA ARG A 379 24.98 -15.97 -9.71
C ARG A 379 24.28 -14.69 -10.10
N GLU A 380 24.09 -14.48 -11.40
CA GLU A 380 23.30 -13.38 -11.94
C GLU A 380 21.83 -13.50 -11.47
N ALA A 381 21.26 -12.42 -10.94
CA ALA A 381 19.88 -12.45 -10.41
C ALA A 381 18.83 -12.51 -11.53
N ILE A 382 19.09 -11.77 -12.61
CA ILE A 382 18.21 -11.68 -13.77
C ILE A 382 19.10 -11.88 -15.00
N PRO A 383 18.98 -13.01 -15.72
CA PRO A 383 19.82 -13.26 -16.88
C PRO A 383 19.69 -12.13 -17.91
N ALA A 384 20.80 -11.61 -18.41
CA ALA A 384 20.77 -10.65 -19.52
C ALA A 384 19.88 -11.19 -20.66
N ARG A 385 18.89 -10.39 -21.11
CA ARG A 385 18.08 -10.72 -22.29
C ARG A 385 19.05 -11.02 -23.44
N ARG A 386 19.14 -12.28 -23.87
CA ARG A 386 19.88 -12.62 -25.10
C ARG A 386 19.20 -11.83 -26.21
N GLY A 387 19.95 -10.90 -26.80
CA GLY A 387 19.43 -9.84 -27.66
C GLY A 387 18.43 -10.31 -28.71
N VAL A 388 17.44 -9.46 -28.94
CA VAL A 388 16.66 -9.43 -30.18
C VAL A 388 17.45 -8.66 -31.22
#